data_AF-A0A8J8FH31-F1
#
_entry.id   AF-A0A8J8FH31-F1
#
_cell.length_a   1.000
_cell.length_b   1.000
_cell.length_c   1.000
_cell.angle_alpha   90.00
_cell.angle_beta   90.00
_cell.angle_gamma   90.00
#
_symmetry.space_group_name_H-M   'P 1'
#
loop_
_entity.id
_entity.type
_entity.pdbx_description
1 polymer ?
#
loop_
_entity_poly.entity_id
_entity_poly.type
_entity_poly.pdbx_seq_one_letter_code
_entity_poly.pdbx_strand_id
1 'polypeptide(L)'
;MKFWELISAFRSETDNLKSVLSKDSWAKFKSHYDNLNEIVQRQDRQILDEEIPFQLAKEVCELSKLKFYLYYKDTPHRLAIYQQGSDTPFEEISSLDILLRFGGSYIEETMERTMSDVMPRKLGNYIEVLGAFNVTNRGMIAFLRTENSKLLENEIITSLDNSRMWTIVNEPFMFVDPYSAYEKQERQKDQGIRQYIIKPIVGTDKPLDAELLTRKTNNTETA
;
A
#
# COMPACT_ATOMS: atom_id res chain seq x y z
N MET A 1 11.74 4.05 -1.64
CA MET A 1 11.83 4.98 -0.50
C MET A 1 13.27 4.90 -0.06
N LYS A 2 13.88 6.05 0.17
CA LYS A 2 15.28 6.13 0.57
C LYS A 2 15.43 6.07 2.08
N PHE A 3 16.63 5.77 2.55
CA PHE A 3 16.95 5.74 3.97
C PHE A 3 16.63 7.08 4.63
N TRP A 4 17.11 8.19 4.07
CA TRP A 4 16.80 9.51 4.60
C TRP A 4 15.30 9.82 4.60
N GLU A 5 14.56 9.40 3.56
CA GLU A 5 13.12 9.61 3.48
C GLU A 5 12.38 8.92 4.64
N LEU A 6 12.78 7.70 4.99
CA LEU A 6 12.24 6.97 6.14
C LEU A 6 12.49 7.73 7.44
N ILE A 7 13.73 8.18 7.66
CA ILE A 7 14.09 8.90 8.89
C ILE A 7 13.31 10.22 9.01
N SER A 8 13.27 10.98 7.91
CA SER A 8 12.59 12.28 7.83
C SER A 8 11.09 12.14 8.08
N ALA A 9 10.42 11.20 7.39
CA ALA A 9 8.99 10.96 7.51
C ALA A 9 8.55 10.56 8.93
N PHE A 10 9.34 9.72 9.62
CA PHE A 10 8.98 9.14 10.91
C PHE A 10 9.75 9.75 12.09
N ARG A 11 10.30 10.96 11.94
CA ARG A 11 11.06 11.66 12.99
C ARG A 11 10.29 11.90 14.29
N SER A 12 8.96 11.97 14.23
CA SER A 12 8.09 12.10 15.40
C SER A 12 7.75 10.76 16.07
N GLU A 13 8.08 9.63 15.44
CA GLU A 13 7.75 8.27 15.89
C GLU A 13 9.02 7.41 16.09
N THR A 14 10.06 8.00 16.68
CA THR A 14 11.39 7.36 16.80
C THR A 14 11.38 6.01 17.50
N ASP A 15 10.47 5.77 18.45
CA ASP A 15 10.37 4.49 19.15
C ASP A 15 9.90 3.36 18.22
N ASN A 16 8.94 3.64 17.32
CA ASN A 16 8.49 2.69 16.31
C ASN A 16 9.63 2.35 15.36
N LEU A 17 10.34 3.37 14.89
CA LEU A 17 11.48 3.20 13.98
C LEU A 17 12.60 2.36 14.61
N LYS A 18 12.98 2.66 15.86
CA LYS A 18 13.97 1.88 16.62
C LYS A 18 13.52 0.44 16.84
N SER A 19 12.24 0.23 17.16
CA SER A 19 11.68 -1.11 17.36
C SER A 19 11.83 -1.96 16.10
N VAL A 20 11.50 -1.41 14.92
CA VAL A 20 11.69 -2.13 13.66
C VAL A 20 13.17 -2.36 13.37
N LEU A 21 14.00 -1.32 13.41
CA LEU A 21 15.44 -1.41 13.10
C LEU A 21 16.20 -2.35 14.07
N SER A 22 15.66 -2.65 15.25
CA SER A 22 16.27 -3.59 16.19
C SER A 22 16.29 -5.04 15.71
N LYS A 23 15.47 -5.40 14.71
CA LYS A 23 15.43 -6.75 14.13
C LYS A 23 16.71 -7.05 13.36
N ASP A 24 17.22 -8.27 13.48
CA ASP A 24 18.47 -8.70 12.82
C ASP A 24 18.45 -8.52 11.30
N SER A 25 17.29 -8.70 10.66
CA SER A 25 17.10 -8.48 9.22
C SER A 25 17.48 -7.07 8.77
N TRP A 26 17.44 -6.08 9.68
CA TRP A 26 17.67 -4.67 9.41
C TRP A 26 18.97 -4.13 10.03
N ALA A 27 19.88 -5.00 10.47
CA ALA A 27 21.12 -4.63 11.15
C ALA A 27 21.96 -3.57 10.40
N LYS A 28 22.00 -3.65 9.06
CA LYS A 28 22.66 -2.63 8.22
C LYS A 28 22.07 -1.23 8.45
N PHE A 29 20.76 -1.09 8.29
CA PHE A 29 20.06 0.19 8.44
C PHE A 29 20.02 0.67 9.88
N LYS A 30 20.03 -0.25 10.85
CA LYS A 30 20.23 0.08 12.26
C LYS A 30 21.60 0.74 12.48
N SER A 31 22.66 0.18 11.92
CA SER A 31 24.00 0.78 12.00
C SER A 31 24.04 2.17 11.36
N HIS A 32 23.35 2.37 10.22
CA HIS A 32 23.22 3.70 9.62
C HIS A 32 22.45 4.67 10.54
N TYR A 33 21.38 4.20 11.17
CA TYR A 33 20.58 5.02 12.08
C TYR A 33 21.34 5.42 13.35
N ASP A 34 22.07 4.48 13.95
CA ASP A 34 22.89 4.73 15.14
C ASP A 34 24.01 5.76 14.87
N ASN A 35 24.49 5.85 13.61
CA ASN A 35 25.51 6.80 13.16
C ASN A 35 24.95 8.00 12.36
N LEU A 36 23.62 8.23 12.40
CA LEU A 36 22.94 9.18 11.52
C LEU A 36 23.55 10.59 11.58
N ASN A 37 23.90 11.08 12.78
CA ASN A 37 24.46 12.42 12.94
C ASN A 37 25.77 12.60 12.18
N GLU A 38 26.66 11.60 12.21
CA GLU A 38 27.94 11.63 11.49
C GLU A 38 27.74 11.57 9.98
N ILE A 39 26.81 10.72 9.53
CA ILE A 39 26.43 10.57 8.12
C ILE A 39 25.88 11.90 7.57
N VAL A 40 24.99 12.57 8.33
CA VAL A 40 24.41 13.86 7.95
C VAL A 40 25.47 14.96 7.94
N GLN A 41 26.35 15.02 8.96
CA GLN A 41 27.43 16.01 9.02
C GLN A 41 28.39 15.90 7.83
N ARG A 42 28.69 14.67 7.38
CA ARG A 42 29.53 14.41 6.21
C ARG A 42 28.79 14.55 4.89
N GLN A 43 27.48 14.74 4.92
CA GLN A 43 26.62 14.73 3.74
C GLN A 43 26.82 13.47 2.88
N ASP A 44 26.93 12.31 3.51
CA ASP A 44 27.15 11.05 2.80
C ASP A 44 25.90 10.63 2.03
N ARG A 45 25.78 11.13 0.79
CA ARG A 45 24.65 10.87 -0.10
C ARG A 45 24.54 9.41 -0.50
N GLN A 46 25.64 8.64 -0.48
CA GLN A 46 25.58 7.23 -0.81
C GLN A 46 24.73 6.46 0.20
N ILE A 47 24.83 6.80 1.49
CA ILE A 47 24.00 6.19 2.54
C ILE A 47 22.63 6.85 2.61
N LEU A 48 22.56 8.19 2.56
CA LEU A 48 21.31 8.93 2.72
C LEU A 48 20.30 8.61 1.60
N ASP A 49 20.79 8.50 0.36
CA ASP A 49 19.96 8.18 -0.81
C ASP A 49 19.83 6.68 -1.07
N GLU A 50 20.34 5.81 -0.19
CA GLU A 50 20.20 4.37 -0.36
C GLU A 50 18.71 3.97 -0.30
N GLU A 51 18.24 3.23 -1.32
CA GLU A 51 16.89 2.65 -1.31
C GLU A 51 16.77 1.58 -0.21
N ILE A 52 15.72 1.70 0.62
CA ILE A 52 15.44 0.69 1.64
C ILE A 52 14.58 -0.43 1.06
N PRO A 53 14.70 -1.67 1.59
CA PRO A 53 13.78 -2.75 1.26
C PRO A 53 12.33 -2.37 1.54
N PHE A 54 11.42 -2.73 0.63
CA PHE A 54 9.98 -2.46 0.80
C PHE A 54 9.44 -2.98 2.13
N GLN A 55 9.87 -4.19 2.53
CA GLN A 55 9.44 -4.81 3.78
C GLN A 55 9.86 -4.00 5.02
N LEU A 56 11.03 -3.34 5.01
CA LEU A 56 11.44 -2.45 6.08
C LEU A 56 10.51 -1.22 6.17
N ALA A 57 10.24 -0.56 5.04
CA ALA A 57 9.32 0.57 4.99
C ALA A 57 7.92 0.18 5.49
N LYS A 58 7.45 -1.00 5.07
CA LYS A 58 6.15 -1.54 5.43
C LYS A 58 6.02 -1.77 6.93
N GLU A 59 7.00 -2.41 7.57
CA GLU A 59 6.98 -2.67 9.01
C GLU A 59 6.94 -1.38 9.84
N VAL A 60 7.62 -0.33 9.39
CA VAL A 60 7.54 0.99 10.06
C VAL A 60 6.15 1.61 9.85
N CYS A 61 5.60 1.55 8.63
CA CYS A 61 4.27 2.06 8.33
C CYS A 61 3.16 1.33 9.09
N GLU A 62 3.28 0.02 9.31
CA GLU A 62 2.33 -0.79 10.08
C GLU A 62 2.25 -0.38 11.56
N LEU A 63 3.36 0.10 12.14
CA LEU A 63 3.41 0.58 13.53
C LEU A 63 3.05 2.06 13.68
N SER A 64 3.09 2.80 12.57
CA SER A 64 2.88 4.25 12.56
C SER A 64 1.45 4.62 12.94
N LYS A 65 1.33 5.73 13.68
CA LYS A 65 0.06 6.34 14.06
C LYS A 65 -0.18 7.63 13.27
N LEU A 66 0.67 7.95 12.30
CA LEU A 66 0.48 9.10 11.41
C LEU A 66 -0.82 8.93 10.60
N LYS A 67 -1.58 10.01 10.52
CA LYS A 67 -2.84 10.09 9.80
C LYS A 67 -2.72 11.13 8.70
N PHE A 68 -3.26 10.80 7.53
CA PHE A 68 -3.28 11.67 6.38
C PHE A 68 -4.69 11.75 5.80
N TYR A 69 -4.94 12.81 5.04
CA TYR A 69 -6.21 13.08 4.40
C TYR A 69 -6.00 13.10 2.89
N LEU A 70 -6.60 12.13 2.19
CA LEU A 70 -6.51 11.98 0.75
C LEU A 70 -7.76 12.56 0.08
N TYR A 71 -7.59 13.67 -0.62
CA TYR A 71 -8.60 14.30 -1.47
C TYR A 71 -8.55 13.66 -2.85
N TYR A 72 -9.24 12.52 -2.98
CA TYR A 72 -9.20 11.65 -4.15
C TYR A 72 -10.10 12.10 -5.32
N LYS A 73 -10.88 13.18 -5.14
CA LYS A 73 -11.65 13.80 -6.23
C LYS A 73 -10.90 14.91 -6.95
N ASP A 74 -9.80 15.42 -6.38
CA ASP A 74 -8.92 16.38 -7.04
C ASP A 74 -8.12 15.69 -8.16
N THR A 75 -7.68 16.43 -9.18
CA THR A 75 -6.79 15.90 -10.23
C THR A 75 -5.61 16.84 -10.45
N PRO A 76 -4.37 16.46 -10.05
CA PRO A 76 -3.98 15.23 -9.34
C PRO A 76 -4.67 15.10 -7.96
N HIS A 77 -4.67 13.89 -7.38
CA HIS A 77 -5.16 13.72 -6.01
C HIS A 77 -4.27 14.54 -5.07
N ARG A 78 -4.83 15.03 -3.96
CA ARG A 78 -4.05 15.76 -2.95
C ARG A 78 -3.97 14.97 -1.65
N LEU A 79 -2.76 14.90 -1.08
CA LEU A 79 -2.49 14.30 0.22
C LEU A 79 -2.11 15.41 1.21
N ALA A 80 -2.64 15.36 2.44
CA ALA A 80 -2.34 16.36 3.46
C ALA A 80 -2.20 15.75 4.87
N ILE A 81 -1.40 16.39 5.74
CA ILE A 81 -1.27 15.99 7.16
C ILE A 81 -2.40 16.52 8.05
N TYR A 82 -3.28 17.37 7.52
CA TYR A 82 -4.41 17.95 8.22
C TYR A 82 -5.65 17.96 7.33
N GLN A 83 -6.83 17.91 7.96
CA GLN A 83 -8.09 18.05 7.25
C GLN A 83 -8.26 19.50 6.79
N GLN A 84 -8.30 19.73 5.49
CA GLN A 84 -8.75 20.97 4.89
C GLN A 84 -10.22 21.20 5.25
N GLY A 85 -10.56 22.42 5.66
CA GLY A 85 -11.94 22.81 6.01
C GLY A 85 -12.88 22.95 4.82
N SER A 86 -12.64 22.21 3.73
CA SER A 86 -13.50 22.20 2.54
C SER A 86 -14.52 21.07 2.62
N ASP A 87 -15.65 21.23 1.91
CA ASP A 87 -16.63 20.17 1.68
C ASP A 87 -16.12 19.09 0.69
N THR A 88 -14.84 19.15 0.30
CA THR A 88 -14.25 18.19 -0.62
C THR A 88 -14.20 16.80 0.04
N PRO A 89 -14.73 15.75 -0.61
CA PRO A 89 -14.62 14.40 -0.09
C PRO A 89 -13.14 13.99 0.08
N PHE A 90 -12.81 13.44 1.26
CA PHE A 90 -11.48 12.95 1.58
C PHE A 90 -11.55 11.52 2.15
N GLU A 91 -10.50 10.72 2.05
CA GLU A 91 -10.31 9.47 2.80
C GLU A 91 -9.26 9.69 3.90
N GLU A 92 -9.53 9.29 5.14
CA GLU A 92 -8.47 9.19 6.16
C GLU A 92 -7.63 7.93 5.88
N ILE A 93 -6.35 8.14 5.57
CA ILE A 93 -5.42 7.08 5.20
C ILE A 93 -4.19 7.05 6.10
N SER A 94 -3.65 5.86 6.28
CA SER A 94 -2.42 5.61 7.04
C SER A 94 -1.17 5.80 6.18
N SER A 95 0.00 5.86 6.81
CA SER A 95 1.28 5.77 6.10
C SER A 95 1.41 4.48 5.29
N LEU A 96 0.83 3.37 5.79
CA LEU A 96 0.80 2.09 5.07
C LEU A 96 -0.06 2.18 3.79
N ASP A 97 -1.24 2.78 3.87
CA ASP A 97 -2.09 3.05 2.70
C ASP A 97 -1.33 3.85 1.63
N ILE A 98 -0.56 4.88 2.04
CA ILE A 98 0.25 5.70 1.12
C ILE A 98 1.37 4.88 0.49
N LEU A 99 2.12 4.12 1.30
CA LEU A 99 3.20 3.26 0.82
C LEU A 99 2.72 2.29 -0.27
N LEU A 100 1.54 1.69 -0.08
CA LEU A 100 0.97 0.69 -0.98
C LEU A 100 0.39 1.31 -2.26
N ARG A 101 -0.24 2.48 -2.17
CA ARG A 101 -0.98 3.09 -3.29
C ARG A 101 -0.14 4.07 -4.13
N PHE A 102 0.80 4.76 -3.50
CA PHE A 102 1.55 5.86 -4.12
C PHE A 102 3.07 5.70 -3.97
N GLY A 103 3.52 4.96 -2.94
CA GLY A 103 4.94 4.77 -2.63
C GLY A 103 5.40 5.64 -1.46
N GLY A 104 6.48 5.20 -0.81
CA GLY A 104 6.93 5.78 0.46
C GLY A 104 7.45 7.22 0.37
N SER A 105 7.96 7.67 -0.79
CA SER A 105 8.48 9.03 -0.96
C SER A 105 7.41 10.10 -0.68
N TYR A 106 6.14 9.82 -0.99
CA TYR A 106 5.04 10.76 -0.74
C TYR A 106 4.72 10.96 0.73
N ILE A 107 5.06 9.99 1.59
CA ILE A 107 4.91 10.13 3.05
C ILE A 107 5.85 11.23 3.52
N GLU A 108 7.12 11.17 3.11
CA GLU A 108 8.11 12.18 3.48
C GLU A 108 7.78 13.55 2.88
N GLU A 109 7.48 13.59 1.59
CA GLU A 109 7.17 14.87 0.92
C GLU A 109 5.98 15.57 1.58
N THR A 110 4.93 14.81 1.92
CA THR A 110 3.75 15.36 2.60
C THR A 110 4.08 15.83 4.01
N MET A 111 4.91 15.10 4.75
CA MET A 111 5.32 15.50 6.11
C MET A 111 6.18 16.78 6.09
N GLU A 112 7.01 16.97 5.06
CA GLU A 112 7.83 18.17 4.91
C GLU A 112 7.04 19.39 4.41
N ARG A 113 6.16 19.18 3.43
CA ARG A 113 5.43 20.27 2.76
C ARG A 113 4.04 20.50 3.33
N THR A 114 3.61 19.69 4.29
CA THR A 114 2.24 19.60 4.85
C THR A 114 1.18 19.07 3.87
N MET A 115 1.43 19.18 2.57
CA MET A 115 0.62 18.66 1.48
C MET A 115 1.48 18.29 0.27
N SER A 116 1.04 17.29 -0.50
CA SER A 116 1.64 16.95 -1.78
C SER A 116 0.57 16.51 -2.78
N ASP A 117 0.87 16.66 -4.07
CA ASP A 117 0.07 16.07 -5.13
C ASP A 117 0.53 14.62 -5.35
N VAL A 118 -0.43 13.71 -5.45
CA VAL A 118 -0.18 12.28 -5.66
C VAL A 118 -1.00 11.78 -6.85
N MET A 119 -0.43 10.85 -7.60
CA MET A 119 -1.14 10.16 -8.67
C MET A 119 -1.07 8.65 -8.44
N PRO A 120 -2.21 7.95 -8.43
CA PRO A 120 -2.18 6.51 -8.37
C PRO A 120 -1.58 5.94 -9.66
N ARG A 121 -0.92 4.78 -9.56
CA ARG A 121 -0.37 4.07 -10.72
C ARG A 121 -1.45 3.83 -11.78
N LYS A 122 -1.17 4.13 -13.05
CA LYS A 122 -2.05 3.74 -14.16
C LYS A 122 -2.01 2.22 -14.35
N LEU A 123 -3.16 1.56 -14.27
CA LEU A 123 -3.26 0.10 -14.29
C LEU A 123 -3.67 -0.45 -15.66
N GLY A 124 -4.47 0.27 -16.45
CA GLY A 124 -5.05 -0.28 -17.67
C GLY A 124 -5.81 -1.57 -17.38
N ASN A 125 -5.31 -2.70 -17.88
CA ASN A 125 -5.90 -4.02 -17.67
C ASN A 125 -5.29 -4.82 -16.50
N TYR A 126 -4.28 -4.29 -15.83
CA TYR A 126 -3.69 -4.90 -14.65
C TYR A 126 -4.56 -4.70 -13.41
N ILE A 127 -4.33 -5.56 -12.43
CA ILE A 127 -4.95 -5.52 -11.10
C ILE A 127 -3.82 -5.30 -10.11
N GLU A 128 -3.92 -4.27 -9.28
CA GLU A 128 -2.91 -3.97 -8.27
C GLU A 128 -3.33 -4.56 -6.91
N VAL A 129 -2.41 -5.29 -6.28
CA VAL A 129 -2.61 -5.87 -4.95
C VAL A 129 -2.21 -4.84 -3.90
N LEU A 130 -3.17 -4.35 -3.13
CA LEU A 130 -2.92 -3.44 -2.01
C LEU A 130 -2.75 -4.19 -0.68
N GLY A 131 -3.15 -5.46 -0.61
CA GLY A 131 -2.90 -6.29 0.56
C GLY A 131 -3.61 -7.61 0.47
N ALA A 132 -3.03 -8.66 1.06
CA ALA A 132 -3.66 -9.96 1.16
C ALA A 132 -3.45 -10.61 2.54
N PHE A 133 -4.52 -11.21 3.07
CA PHE A 133 -4.57 -11.82 4.38
C PHE A 133 -5.26 -13.19 4.33
N ASN A 134 -4.67 -14.18 4.98
CA ASN A 134 -5.30 -15.48 5.14
C ASN A 134 -6.50 -15.37 6.08
N VAL A 135 -7.63 -15.96 5.69
CA VAL A 135 -8.83 -16.07 6.52
C VAL A 135 -9.14 -17.54 6.71
N THR A 136 -9.03 -17.98 7.96
CA THR A 136 -9.20 -19.38 8.37
C THR A 136 -10.45 -20.00 7.75
N ASN A 137 -10.27 -21.12 7.04
CA ASN A 137 -11.31 -21.93 6.40
C ASN A 137 -12.15 -21.23 5.31
N ARG A 138 -11.83 -20.00 4.88
CA ARG A 138 -12.59 -19.27 3.85
C ARG A 138 -11.77 -18.92 2.61
N GLY A 139 -10.45 -18.85 2.74
CA GLY A 139 -9.53 -18.48 1.65
C GLY A 139 -8.66 -17.31 2.09
N MET A 140 -8.46 -16.34 1.22
CA MET A 140 -7.75 -15.10 1.50
C MET A 140 -8.65 -13.90 1.23
N ILE A 141 -8.60 -12.88 2.08
CA ILE A 141 -9.12 -11.55 1.71
C ILE A 141 -8.00 -10.83 0.99
N ALA A 142 -8.27 -10.35 -0.22
CA ALA A 142 -7.39 -9.50 -0.99
C ALA A 142 -8.04 -8.14 -1.25
N PHE A 143 -7.28 -7.08 -1.01
CA PHE A 143 -7.60 -5.71 -1.37
C PHE A 143 -7.01 -5.46 -2.76
N LEU A 144 -7.87 -5.39 -3.77
CA LEU A 144 -7.48 -5.32 -5.17
C LEU A 144 -7.98 -4.01 -5.77
N ARG A 145 -7.12 -3.34 -6.53
CA ARG A 145 -7.46 -2.12 -7.29
C ARG A 145 -7.53 -2.42 -8.78
N THR A 146 -8.58 -1.92 -9.43
CA THR A 146 -8.84 -2.05 -10.86
C THR A 146 -9.32 -0.72 -11.45
N GLU A 147 -8.97 -0.38 -12.70
CA GLU A 147 -9.47 0.84 -13.36
C GLU A 147 -10.80 0.64 -14.11
N ASN A 148 -10.95 -0.47 -14.83
CA ASN A 148 -12.01 -0.59 -15.85
C ASN A 148 -13.28 -1.30 -15.37
N SER A 149 -13.17 -2.25 -14.44
CA SER A 149 -14.32 -3.03 -13.98
C SER A 149 -13.99 -3.80 -12.70
N LYS A 150 -15.03 -4.02 -11.88
CA LYS A 150 -14.97 -4.97 -10.77
C LYS A 150 -14.65 -6.37 -11.28
N LEU A 151 -14.05 -7.19 -10.42
CA LEU A 151 -13.83 -8.60 -10.70
C LEU A 151 -15.11 -9.38 -10.35
N LEU A 152 -15.52 -10.26 -11.25
CA LEU A 152 -16.69 -11.10 -11.06
C LEU A 152 -16.34 -12.41 -10.34
N GLU A 153 -17.34 -13.00 -9.69
CA GLU A 153 -17.24 -14.34 -9.11
C GLU A 153 -16.82 -15.36 -10.18
N ASN A 154 -15.93 -16.28 -9.80
CA ASN A 154 -15.25 -17.26 -10.66
C ASN A 154 -14.26 -16.70 -11.70
N GLU A 155 -13.99 -15.39 -11.72
CA GLU A 155 -12.85 -14.88 -12.50
C GLU A 155 -11.53 -15.42 -11.95
N ILE A 156 -10.59 -15.72 -12.86
CA ILE A 156 -9.25 -16.17 -12.51
C ILE A 156 -8.27 -15.00 -12.70
N ILE A 157 -7.52 -14.72 -11.64
CA ILE A 157 -6.42 -13.76 -11.64
C ILE A 157 -5.09 -14.50 -11.51
N THR A 158 -4.06 -13.99 -12.18
CA THR A 158 -2.76 -14.67 -12.28
C THR A 158 -1.60 -13.70 -12.04
N SER A 159 -0.52 -14.20 -11.43
CA SER A 159 0.75 -13.47 -11.39
C SER A 159 1.31 -13.28 -12.81
N LEU A 160 2.14 -12.27 -13.03
CA LEU A 160 2.68 -11.94 -14.35
C LEU A 160 3.48 -13.08 -15.00
N ASP A 161 4.13 -13.90 -14.18
CA ASP A 161 4.90 -15.08 -14.59
C ASP A 161 4.03 -16.34 -14.71
N ASN A 162 2.72 -16.25 -14.45
CA ASN A 162 1.76 -17.35 -14.39
C ASN A 162 2.11 -18.45 -13.38
N SER A 163 3.02 -18.21 -12.42
CA SER A 163 3.41 -19.20 -11.41
C SER A 163 2.34 -19.38 -10.33
N ARG A 164 1.49 -18.37 -10.12
CA ARG A 164 0.44 -18.36 -9.10
C ARG A 164 -0.88 -17.90 -9.70
N MET A 165 -1.96 -18.55 -9.30
CA MET A 165 -3.31 -18.29 -9.81
C MET A 165 -4.33 -18.35 -8.68
N TRP A 166 -5.31 -17.46 -8.73
CA TRP A 166 -6.39 -17.41 -7.76
C TRP A 166 -7.73 -17.26 -8.45
N THR A 167 -8.76 -17.90 -7.91
CA THR A 167 -10.16 -17.65 -8.29
C THR A 167 -10.75 -16.59 -7.37
N ILE A 168 -11.50 -15.66 -7.94
CA ILE A 168 -12.40 -14.78 -7.19
C ILE A 168 -13.57 -15.62 -6.72
N VAL A 169 -13.82 -15.65 -5.42
CA VAL A 169 -14.99 -16.30 -4.83
C VAL A 169 -16.13 -15.30 -4.79
N ASN A 170 -15.94 -14.17 -4.10
CA ASN A 170 -16.94 -13.11 -4.03
C ASN A 170 -16.34 -11.82 -3.45
N GLU A 171 -17.04 -10.70 -3.61
CA GLU A 171 -16.85 -9.49 -2.80
C GLU A 171 -17.64 -9.71 -1.49
N PRO A 172 -16.99 -9.86 -0.32
CA PRO A 172 -17.70 -10.18 0.90
C PRO A 172 -18.55 -8.99 1.35
N PHE A 173 -19.84 -9.26 1.65
CA PHE A 173 -20.66 -8.30 2.37
C PHE A 173 -20.29 -8.36 3.86
N MET A 174 -19.59 -7.33 4.35
CA MET A 174 -19.26 -7.21 5.77
C MET A 174 -20.12 -6.12 6.39
N PHE A 175 -20.78 -6.43 7.50
CA PHE A 175 -21.30 -5.40 8.40
C PHE A 175 -20.08 -4.72 9.03
N VAL A 176 -19.85 -3.45 8.67
CA VAL A 176 -18.69 -2.70 9.12
C VAL A 176 -19.13 -1.71 10.20
N ASP A 177 -18.59 -1.90 11.39
CA ASP A 177 -18.73 -1.02 12.55
C ASP A 177 -17.31 -0.65 13.03
N PRO A 178 -16.99 0.62 13.33
CA PRO A 178 -17.83 1.83 13.27
C PRO A 178 -18.27 2.22 11.85
N TYR A 179 -19.32 3.05 11.75
CA TYR A 179 -19.81 3.62 10.47
C TYR A 179 -18.70 4.30 9.64
N SER A 180 -17.70 4.91 10.29
CA SER A 180 -16.55 5.50 9.60
C SER A 180 -15.74 4.49 8.78
N ALA A 181 -15.70 3.22 9.19
CA ALA A 181 -15.05 2.17 8.43
C ALA A 181 -15.90 1.74 7.22
N TYR A 182 -17.23 1.82 7.29
CA TYR A 182 -18.10 1.69 6.12
C TYR A 182 -17.86 2.82 5.12
N GLU A 183 -17.80 4.08 5.58
CA GLU A 183 -17.50 5.23 4.71
C GLU A 183 -16.14 5.07 4.02
N LYS A 184 -15.11 4.61 4.74
CA LYS A 184 -13.79 4.33 4.15
C LYS A 184 -13.90 3.31 3.02
N GLN A 185 -14.68 2.24 3.18
CA GLN A 185 -14.86 1.25 2.12
C GLN A 185 -15.58 1.80 0.89
N GLU A 186 -16.61 2.63 1.07
CA GLU A 186 -17.29 3.27 -0.06
C GLU A 186 -16.36 4.24 -0.80
N ARG A 187 -15.56 5.04 -0.07
CA ARG A 187 -14.53 5.92 -0.67
C ARG A 187 -13.44 5.14 -1.40
N GLN A 188 -13.11 3.93 -0.94
CA GLN A 188 -12.19 3.03 -1.63
C GLN A 188 -12.79 2.45 -2.91
N LYS A 189 -14.07 2.05 -2.89
CA LYS A 189 -14.78 1.58 -4.09
C LYS A 189 -14.82 2.65 -5.19
N ASP A 190 -15.00 3.92 -4.81
CA ASP A 190 -14.90 5.09 -5.69
C ASP A 190 -13.54 5.21 -6.39
N GLN A 191 -12.47 4.70 -5.76
CA GLN A 191 -11.11 4.68 -6.28
C GLN A 191 -10.77 3.35 -6.99
N GLY A 192 -11.77 2.49 -7.21
CA GLY A 192 -11.59 1.17 -7.82
C GLY A 192 -10.95 0.14 -6.90
N ILE A 193 -10.84 0.42 -5.60
CA ILE A 193 -10.30 -0.49 -4.58
C ILE A 193 -11.43 -1.29 -3.97
N ARG A 194 -11.35 -2.62 -4.04
CA ARG A 194 -12.37 -3.54 -3.54
C ARG A 194 -11.74 -4.69 -2.78
N GLN A 195 -12.54 -5.30 -1.92
CA GLN A 195 -12.15 -6.48 -1.16
C GLN A 195 -12.75 -7.72 -1.82
N TYR A 196 -11.95 -8.76 -1.98
CA TYR A 196 -12.41 -10.03 -2.54
C TYR A 196 -11.94 -11.18 -1.67
N ILE A 197 -12.82 -12.18 -1.49
CA ILE A 197 -12.38 -13.50 -1.08
C ILE A 197 -11.79 -14.17 -2.32
N ILE A 198 -10.54 -14.59 -2.23
CA ILE A 198 -9.84 -15.34 -3.27
C ILE A 198 -9.40 -16.69 -2.75
N LYS A 199 -9.31 -17.69 -3.63
CA LYS A 199 -8.78 -19.02 -3.32
C LYS A 199 -7.68 -19.41 -4.30
N PRO A 200 -6.60 -20.04 -3.82
CA PRO A 200 -5.53 -20.48 -4.70
C PRO A 200 -6.04 -21.60 -5.63
N ILE A 201 -5.67 -21.51 -6.90
CA ILE A 201 -5.80 -22.58 -7.90
C ILE A 201 -4.44 -23.23 -8.12
N VAL A 202 -3.40 -22.38 -8.27
CA VAL A 202 -2.00 -22.78 -8.46
C VAL A 202 -1.14 -21.98 -7.49
N GLY A 203 -0.23 -22.67 -6.79
CA GLY A 203 0.51 -22.12 -5.65
C GLY A 203 -0.37 -22.04 -4.40
N THR A 204 0.25 -21.98 -3.22
CA THR A 204 -0.47 -21.79 -1.93
C THR A 204 -0.28 -20.41 -1.35
N ASP A 205 0.61 -19.62 -1.94
CA ASP A 205 1.00 -18.33 -1.42
C ASP A 205 -0.08 -17.27 -1.70
N LYS A 206 -0.14 -16.30 -0.80
CA LYS A 206 -0.94 -15.09 -1.02
C LYS A 206 -0.31 -14.22 -2.11
N PRO A 207 -1.12 -13.42 -2.83
CA PRO A 207 -0.58 -12.35 -3.67
C PRO A 207 0.34 -11.45 -2.84
N LEU A 208 1.43 -10.97 -3.44
CA LEU A 208 2.37 -10.08 -2.76
C LEU A 208 1.83 -8.65 -2.75
N ASP A 209 2.12 -7.90 -1.70
CA ASP A 209 1.74 -6.50 -1.61
C ASP A 209 2.44 -5.72 -2.74
N ALA A 210 1.71 -4.79 -3.37
CA ALA A 210 2.12 -4.04 -4.57
C ALA A 210 2.40 -4.89 -5.83
N GLU A 211 2.03 -6.18 -5.84
CA GLU A 211 2.08 -7.02 -7.04
C GLU A 211 1.05 -6.57 -8.08
N LEU A 212 1.42 -6.67 -9.37
CA LEU A 212 0.49 -6.56 -10.48
C LEU A 212 0.05 -7.95 -10.93
N LEU A 213 -1.26 -8.13 -11.05
CA LEU A 213 -1.90 -9.35 -11.55
C LEU A 213 -2.60 -9.07 -12.88
N THR A 214 -2.88 -10.13 -13.62
CA THR A 214 -3.67 -10.09 -14.85
C THR A 214 -4.91 -10.95 -14.72
N ARG A 215 -5.93 -10.63 -15.52
CA ARG A 215 -7.04 -11.56 -15.75
C ARG A 215 -6.57 -12.68 -16.65
N LYS A 216 -6.88 -13.92 -16.32
CA LYS A 216 -6.72 -15.03 -17.27
C LYS A 216 -7.75 -14.85 -18.37
N THR A 217 -7.30 -14.55 -19.58
CA THR A 217 -8.17 -14.64 -20.76
C THR A 217 -8.55 -16.10 -20.92
N ASN A 218 -9.85 -16.40 -20.87
CA ASN A 218 -10.34 -17.64 -21.42
C ASN A 218 -10.00 -17.58 -22.90
N ASN A 219 -8.94 -18.27 -23.32
CA ASN A 219 -8.76 -18.61 -24.73
C ASN A 219 -9.86 -19.61 -25.09
N THR A 220 -11.09 -19.13 -25.25
CA THR A 220 -12.05 -19.74 -26.16
C THR A 220 -11.64 -19.34 -27.58
N GLU A 221 -10.47 -19.82 -27.99
CA GLU A 221 -10.10 -19.99 -29.38
C GLU A 221 -9.73 -21.46 -29.54
N THR A 222 -10.74 -22.26 -29.86
CA THR A 222 -10.70 -23.56 -30.57
C THR A 222 -12.15 -24.09 -30.53
N ALA A 223 -12.86 -24.36 -31.61
CA ALA A 223 -12.55 -24.40 -33.04
C ALA A 223 -13.86 -24.18 -33.83
#